data_AF-A0A521J5X9-F1
#
_entry.id   AF-A0A521J5X9-F1
#
_cell.length_a   1.000
_cell.length_b   1.000
_cell.length_c   1.000
_cell.angle_alpha   90.00
_cell.angle_beta   90.00
_cell.angle_gamma   90.00
#
_symmetry.space_group_name_H-M   'P 1'
#
loop_
_entity.id
_entity.type
_entity.pdbx_description
1 polymer ?
#
loop_
_entity_poly.entity_id
_entity_poly.type
_entity_poly.pdbx_seq_one_letter_code
_entity_poly.pdbx_strand_id
1 'polypeptide(L)'
;MARQRKLSPERKAFVQGLLEHYKPETAQDVQDMLKDLLGDTLQGLLEAELDDELGYSKYDYSNKDTENSRNGYSKKKVVSSMGEIGLDIPRDRNGEFEPQIVKKHQTDVSNIEDQVLSMYAKGMTTRDISEHLKSVYGVDASAEMISKMTDRILPIAKEWQNRPLDRKYAIVFMDAIHYNVRQDNAIVKKAVYIAIGIKLNGSKEVLGMWVGGNESAKYWLGILNEIKNRGVEDIMIISVDGLTGFGDAIHAVYPNTEIQRCIVHQIRYSTKFISYKDIKAFMRDLKEVYQALTEEIALQELDALEEKWGSKYPSSIASWRNNWPTLATYFKYPAEIRRIIYTTNSMENFNRQLRKVTKAKTIFPTDDALFKMLYLAMTDITKKWEGKPWNWVQILEQLFIYFEGRITQEDLY
;
A
#
# COMPACT_ATOMS: atom_id res chain seq x y z
N MET A 1 0.22 16.92 -38.86
CA MET A 1 0.99 15.92 -39.62
C MET A 1 1.19 14.69 -38.75
N ALA A 2 0.57 13.56 -39.11
CA ALA A 2 0.74 12.31 -38.37
C ALA A 2 2.20 11.82 -38.51
N ARG A 3 2.90 11.62 -37.39
CA ARG A 3 4.21 10.94 -37.37
C ARG A 3 3.99 9.51 -37.88
N GLN A 4 4.28 9.25 -39.15
CA GLN A 4 4.40 7.88 -39.66
C GLN A 4 5.48 7.17 -38.84
N ARG A 5 5.12 6.05 -38.20
CA ARG A 5 6.10 5.13 -37.60
C ARG A 5 6.99 4.61 -38.73
N LYS A 6 8.20 5.16 -38.86
CA LYS A 6 9.21 4.61 -39.78
C LYS A 6 9.73 3.29 -39.18
N LEU A 7 9.33 2.17 -39.75
CA LEU A 7 9.96 0.87 -39.45
C LEU A 7 11.33 0.80 -40.15
N SER A 8 12.31 0.17 -39.50
CA SER A 8 13.58 -0.14 -40.15
C SER A 8 13.37 -1.14 -41.30
N PRO A 9 14.23 -1.15 -42.34
CA PRO A 9 14.10 -2.06 -43.47
C PRO A 9 14.01 -3.53 -43.07
N GLU A 10 14.83 -3.95 -42.10
CA GLU A 10 14.82 -5.31 -41.55
C GLU A 10 13.50 -5.67 -40.88
N ARG A 11 12.95 -4.78 -40.05
CA ARG A 11 11.64 -5.00 -39.40
C ARG A 11 10.51 -5.03 -40.41
N LYS A 12 10.61 -4.25 -41.49
CA LYS A 12 9.62 -4.26 -42.57
C LYS A 12 9.63 -5.59 -43.31
N ALA A 13 10.81 -6.12 -43.63
CA ALA A 13 10.96 -7.43 -44.27
C ALA A 13 10.43 -8.56 -43.37
N PHE A 14 10.74 -8.54 -42.07
CA PHE A 14 10.24 -9.52 -41.11
C PHE A 14 8.70 -9.50 -41.00
N VAL A 15 8.10 -8.31 -40.84
CA VAL A 15 6.64 -8.16 -40.76
C VAL A 15 5.98 -8.60 -42.08
N GLN A 16 6.59 -8.30 -43.22
CA GLN A 16 6.06 -8.72 -44.52
C GLN A 16 6.09 -10.25 -44.66
N GLY A 17 7.16 -10.92 -44.22
CA GLY A 17 7.22 -12.39 -44.19
C GLY A 17 6.12 -13.01 -43.30
N LEU A 18 5.84 -12.39 -42.14
CA LEU A 18 4.74 -12.83 -41.27
C LEU A 18 3.36 -12.66 -41.93
N LEU A 19 3.12 -11.52 -42.59
CA LEU A 19 1.87 -11.25 -43.29
C LEU A 19 1.66 -12.17 -44.50
N GLU A 20 2.72 -12.51 -45.22
CA GLU A 20 2.67 -13.44 -46.35
C GLU A 20 2.38 -14.88 -45.91
N HIS A 21 2.88 -15.28 -44.73
CA HIS A 21 2.67 -16.62 -44.17
C HIS A 21 1.28 -16.79 -43.55
N TYR A 22 0.88 -15.89 -42.65
CA TYR A 22 -0.38 -16.01 -41.90
C TYR A 22 -1.60 -15.42 -42.62
N LYS A 23 -1.39 -14.53 -43.61
CA LYS A 23 -2.45 -13.89 -44.41
C LYS A 23 -3.67 -13.44 -43.59
N PRO A 24 -3.49 -12.66 -42.50
CA PRO A 24 -4.61 -12.27 -41.66
C PRO A 24 -5.57 -11.33 -42.40
N GLU A 25 -6.87 -11.63 -42.36
CA GLU A 25 -7.91 -10.84 -43.02
C GLU A 25 -8.63 -9.91 -42.02
N THR A 26 -8.66 -10.32 -40.74
CA THR A 26 -9.32 -9.61 -39.65
C THR A 26 -8.37 -9.25 -38.52
N ALA A 27 -8.80 -8.34 -37.65
CA ALA A 27 -8.05 -8.02 -36.43
C ALA A 27 -7.92 -9.22 -35.47
N GLN A 28 -8.85 -10.18 -35.54
CA GLN A 28 -8.78 -11.42 -34.76
C GLN A 28 -7.68 -12.33 -35.29
N ASP A 29 -7.56 -12.47 -36.61
CA ASP A 29 -6.51 -13.29 -37.23
C ASP A 29 -5.10 -12.77 -36.90
N VAL A 30 -4.96 -11.44 -36.74
CA VAL A 30 -3.70 -10.84 -36.26
C VAL A 30 -3.40 -11.24 -34.82
N GLN A 31 -4.42 -11.32 -33.95
CA GLN A 31 -4.23 -11.76 -32.55
C GLN A 31 -3.86 -13.25 -32.49
N ASP A 32 -4.52 -14.08 -33.29
CA ASP A 32 -4.23 -15.52 -33.37
C ASP A 32 -2.83 -15.77 -33.94
N MET A 33 -2.41 -15.03 -34.97
CA MET A 33 -1.03 -15.05 -35.48
C MET A 33 -0.01 -14.71 -34.37
N LEU A 34 -0.24 -13.65 -33.60
CA LEU A 34 0.68 -13.27 -32.51
C LEU A 34 0.72 -14.31 -31.40
N LYS A 35 -0.40 -14.99 -31.14
CA LYS A 35 -0.51 -16.07 -30.17
C LYS A 35 0.30 -17.29 -30.61
N ASP A 36 0.21 -17.68 -31.88
CA ASP A 36 0.99 -18.79 -32.44
C ASP A 36 2.48 -18.46 -32.44
N LEU A 37 2.87 -17.25 -32.88
CA LEU A 37 4.26 -16.80 -32.85
C LEU A 37 4.86 -16.82 -31.44
N LEU A 38 4.08 -16.42 -30.43
CA LEU A 38 4.51 -16.51 -29.04
C LEU A 38 4.71 -17.97 -28.61
N GLY A 39 3.79 -18.87 -28.98
CA GLY A 39 3.92 -20.30 -28.73
C GLY A 39 5.16 -20.91 -29.37
N ASP A 40 5.39 -20.64 -30.65
CA ASP A 40 6.54 -21.14 -31.40
C ASP A 40 7.87 -20.59 -30.86
N THR A 41 7.89 -19.33 -30.43
CA THR A 41 9.07 -18.74 -29.80
C THR A 41 9.39 -19.42 -28.47
N LEU A 42 8.38 -19.65 -27.63
CA LEU A 42 8.56 -20.38 -26.37
C LEU A 42 8.99 -21.83 -26.61
N GLN A 43 8.43 -22.49 -27.62
CA GLN A 43 8.79 -23.84 -28.02
C GLN A 43 10.24 -23.93 -28.48
N GLY A 44 10.68 -23.02 -29.35
CA GLY A 44 12.07 -22.97 -29.84
C GLY A 44 13.09 -22.67 -28.74
N LEU A 45 12.72 -21.82 -27.79
CA LEU A 45 13.54 -21.55 -26.61
C LEU A 45 13.69 -22.77 -25.69
N LEU A 46 12.61 -23.52 -25.44
CA LEU A 46 12.66 -24.77 -24.67
C LEU A 46 13.52 -25.85 -25.36
N GLU A 47 13.48 -25.91 -26.69
CA GLU A 47 14.34 -26.81 -27.47
C GLU A 47 15.82 -26.43 -27.35
N ALA A 48 16.12 -25.13 -27.39
CA ALA A 48 17.48 -24.62 -27.22
C ALA A 48 18.01 -24.85 -25.80
N GLU A 49 17.18 -24.70 -24.75
CA GLU A 49 17.56 -25.07 -23.38
C GLU A 49 17.95 -26.55 -23.27
N LEU A 50 17.18 -27.44 -23.93
CA LEU A 50 17.49 -28.86 -23.89
C LEU A 50 18.73 -29.21 -24.72
N ASP A 51 18.97 -28.52 -25.84
CA ASP A 51 20.22 -28.66 -26.61
C ASP A 51 21.44 -28.28 -25.76
N ASP A 52 21.36 -27.18 -25.01
CA ASP A 52 22.43 -26.69 -24.13
C ASP A 52 22.69 -27.66 -22.97
N GLU A 53 21.63 -28.12 -22.29
CA GLU A 53 21.73 -29.06 -21.16
C GLU A 53 22.33 -30.41 -21.59
N LEU A 54 21.92 -30.93 -22.74
CA LEU A 54 22.41 -32.21 -23.25
C LEU A 54 23.78 -32.09 -23.94
N GLY A 55 24.15 -30.88 -24.37
CA GLY A 55 25.37 -30.57 -25.13
C GLY A 55 25.31 -30.91 -26.61
N TYR A 56 24.14 -31.29 -27.15
CA TYR A 56 24.01 -31.71 -28.55
C TYR A 56 22.61 -31.45 -29.12
N SER A 57 22.55 -31.22 -30.43
CA SER A 57 21.31 -30.89 -31.14
C SER A 57 20.46 -32.13 -31.48
N LYS A 58 19.17 -31.92 -31.77
CA LYS A 58 18.27 -32.99 -32.18
C LYS A 58 18.83 -33.78 -33.39
N TYR A 59 19.00 -35.09 -33.20
CA TYR A 59 19.57 -36.05 -34.15
C TYR A 59 21.09 -35.99 -34.36
N ASP A 60 21.83 -35.13 -33.65
CA ASP A 60 23.30 -35.17 -33.64
C ASP A 60 23.82 -36.12 -32.56
N TYR A 61 23.64 -37.42 -32.78
CA TYR A 61 24.08 -38.48 -31.85
C TYR A 61 25.60 -38.67 -31.84
N SER A 62 26.32 -38.04 -32.77
CA SER A 62 27.78 -38.14 -32.93
C SER A 62 28.56 -37.30 -31.93
N ASN A 63 28.04 -36.14 -31.52
CA ASN A 63 28.68 -35.19 -30.61
C ASN A 63 28.13 -35.27 -29.19
N LYS A 64 27.87 -36.49 -28.71
CA LYS A 64 27.20 -36.70 -27.43
C LYS A 64 28.21 -36.83 -26.29
N ASP A 65 28.36 -35.78 -25.49
CA ASP A 65 29.22 -35.78 -24.29
C ASP A 65 28.53 -36.39 -23.04
N THR A 66 27.21 -36.61 -23.09
CA THR A 66 26.39 -37.04 -21.94
C THR A 66 25.77 -38.45 -22.12
N GLU A 67 25.54 -39.18 -21.03
CA GLU A 67 24.80 -40.46 -21.08
C GLU A 67 23.28 -40.24 -21.25
N ASN A 68 22.77 -39.07 -20.88
CA ASN A 68 21.35 -38.71 -20.99
C ASN A 68 20.93 -38.49 -22.45
N SER A 69 19.64 -38.63 -22.77
CA SER A 69 19.15 -38.52 -24.16
C SER A 69 17.75 -37.94 -24.22
N ARG A 70 17.40 -37.27 -25.33
CA ARG A 70 16.03 -36.80 -25.60
C ARG A 70 15.01 -37.97 -25.56
N ASN A 71 13.84 -37.75 -24.95
CA ASN A 71 12.76 -38.71 -24.74
C ASN A 71 11.38 -38.12 -25.07
N GLY A 72 11.27 -37.53 -26.26
CA GLY A 72 10.02 -36.97 -26.78
C GLY A 72 9.55 -35.73 -26.02
N TYR A 73 8.23 -35.54 -25.95
CA TYR A 73 7.59 -34.32 -25.47
C TYR A 73 6.46 -34.62 -24.49
N SER A 74 6.15 -33.66 -23.60
CA SER A 74 4.94 -33.65 -22.79
C SER A 74 4.08 -32.43 -23.14
N LYS A 75 2.79 -32.67 -23.33
CA LYS A 75 1.83 -31.60 -23.61
C LYS A 75 1.58 -30.78 -22.35
N LYS A 76 1.74 -29.47 -22.46
CA LYS A 76 1.39 -28.52 -21.41
C LYS A 76 0.62 -27.35 -22.01
N LYS A 77 -0.53 -27.02 -21.40
CA LYS A 77 -1.21 -25.77 -21.69
C LYS A 77 -0.70 -24.70 -20.74
N VAL A 78 -0.31 -23.55 -21.30
CA VAL A 78 0.08 -22.36 -20.55
C VAL A 78 -0.84 -21.21 -20.90
N VAL A 79 -1.16 -20.39 -19.91
CA VAL A 79 -1.92 -19.15 -20.09
C VAL A 79 -0.94 -18.02 -20.35
N SER A 80 -1.08 -17.34 -21.48
CA SER A 80 -0.32 -16.15 -21.87
C SER A 80 -1.21 -14.91 -21.89
N SER A 81 -0.62 -13.73 -22.10
CA SER A 81 -1.38 -12.48 -22.28
C SER A 81 -2.25 -12.46 -23.53
N MET A 82 -2.01 -13.39 -24.46
CA MET A 82 -2.79 -13.61 -25.68
C MET A 82 -3.74 -14.83 -25.57
N GLY A 83 -3.94 -15.36 -24.35
CA GLY A 83 -4.80 -16.52 -24.07
C GLY A 83 -4.04 -17.84 -23.92
N GLU A 84 -4.78 -18.96 -23.96
CA GLU A 84 -4.22 -20.31 -23.78
C GLU A 84 -3.37 -20.78 -24.96
N ILE A 85 -2.11 -21.11 -24.70
CA ILE A 85 -1.15 -21.66 -25.67
C ILE A 85 -0.85 -23.11 -25.30
N GLY A 86 -0.93 -24.02 -26.27
CA GLY A 86 -0.43 -25.38 -26.12
C GLY A 86 1.06 -25.43 -26.43
N LEU A 87 1.86 -25.98 -25.52
CA LEU A 87 3.29 -26.21 -25.69
C LEU A 87 3.59 -27.70 -25.58
N ASP A 88 4.58 -28.15 -26.35
CA ASP A 88 5.11 -29.51 -26.29
C ASP A 88 6.47 -29.45 -25.58
N ILE A 89 6.50 -29.63 -24.27
CA ILE A 89 7.75 -29.50 -23.49
C ILE A 89 8.69 -30.66 -23.81
N PRO A 90 9.91 -30.40 -24.29
CA PRO A 90 10.86 -31.44 -24.60
C PRO A 90 11.37 -32.10 -23.31
N ARG A 91 11.67 -33.39 -23.38
CA ARG A 91 12.06 -34.20 -22.22
C ARG A 91 13.36 -34.91 -22.47
N ASP A 92 14.12 -35.09 -21.41
CA ASP A 92 15.25 -36.02 -21.35
C ASP A 92 14.79 -37.40 -20.82
N ARG A 93 15.67 -38.39 -20.93
CA ARG A 93 15.38 -39.79 -20.59
C ARG A 93 15.48 -40.02 -19.09
N ASN A 94 16.40 -39.35 -18.42
CA ASN A 94 16.63 -39.48 -16.99
C ASN A 94 15.65 -38.63 -16.16
N GLY A 95 14.98 -37.64 -16.77
CA GLY A 95 14.05 -36.73 -16.10
C GLY A 95 14.74 -35.59 -15.34
N GLU A 96 16.02 -35.39 -15.61
CA GLU A 96 16.91 -34.41 -14.96
C GLU A 96 16.71 -33.00 -15.53
N PHE A 97 16.20 -32.86 -16.76
CA PHE A 97 16.01 -31.56 -17.39
C PHE A 97 15.00 -30.69 -16.60
N GLU A 98 15.44 -29.50 -16.18
CA GLU A 98 14.61 -28.49 -15.53
C GLU A 98 14.51 -27.21 -16.39
N PRO A 99 13.43 -27.07 -17.19
CA PRO A 99 13.28 -25.90 -18.06
C PRO A 99 13.19 -24.61 -17.25
N GLN A 100 13.88 -23.55 -17.71
CA GLN A 100 13.96 -22.27 -17.01
C GLN A 100 12.92 -21.27 -17.54
N ILE A 101 12.69 -21.25 -18.86
CA ILE A 101 11.74 -20.33 -19.51
C ILE A 101 10.29 -20.66 -19.17
N VAL A 102 9.94 -21.95 -19.11
CA VAL A 102 8.63 -22.43 -18.63
C VAL A 102 8.84 -23.56 -17.62
N LYS A 103 8.87 -23.21 -16.33
CA LYS A 103 9.20 -24.15 -15.24
C LYS A 103 8.25 -25.34 -15.19
N LYS A 104 8.71 -26.48 -14.64
CA LYS A 104 7.86 -27.64 -14.35
C LYS A 104 6.62 -27.19 -13.55
N HIS A 105 5.44 -27.64 -13.95
CA HIS A 105 4.13 -27.27 -13.38
C HIS A 105 3.68 -25.80 -13.51
N GLN A 106 4.50 -24.88 -14.05
CA GLN A 106 4.09 -23.49 -14.28
C GLN A 106 3.09 -23.35 -15.43
N THR A 107 1.80 -23.18 -15.15
CA THR A 107 0.76 -23.04 -16.18
C THR A 107 0.45 -21.60 -16.58
N ASP A 108 1.14 -20.61 -15.99
CA ASP A 108 0.94 -19.18 -16.28
C ASP A 108 2.26 -18.50 -16.66
N VAL A 109 2.30 -17.91 -17.85
CA VAL A 109 3.44 -17.18 -18.44
C VAL A 109 3.08 -15.73 -18.81
N SER A 110 1.89 -15.27 -18.42
CA SER A 110 1.22 -14.09 -18.96
C SER A 110 1.48 -12.77 -18.24
N ASN A 111 2.21 -12.81 -17.12
CA ASN A 111 2.24 -11.74 -16.12
C ASN A 111 0.83 -11.32 -15.61
N ILE A 112 -0.19 -12.18 -15.76
CA ILE A 112 -1.56 -11.96 -15.25
C ILE A 112 -1.54 -11.80 -13.73
N GLU A 113 -0.63 -12.46 -13.02
CA GLU A 113 -0.53 -12.31 -11.56
C GLU A 113 -0.32 -10.85 -11.13
N ASP A 114 0.58 -10.11 -11.78
CA ASP A 114 0.79 -8.68 -11.51
C ASP A 114 -0.45 -7.85 -11.82
N GLN A 115 -1.14 -8.19 -12.91
CA GLN A 115 -2.38 -7.51 -13.29
C GLN A 115 -3.51 -7.80 -12.29
N VAL A 116 -3.64 -9.05 -11.84
CA VAL A 116 -4.59 -9.49 -10.81
C VAL A 116 -4.31 -8.76 -9.51
N LEU A 117 -3.05 -8.69 -9.08
CA LEU A 117 -2.63 -7.94 -7.90
C LEU A 117 -2.96 -6.45 -8.03
N SER A 118 -2.69 -5.84 -9.19
CA SER A 118 -3.03 -4.45 -9.48
C SER A 118 -4.53 -4.20 -9.43
N MET A 119 -5.34 -5.02 -10.11
CA MET A 119 -6.80 -4.92 -10.10
C MET A 119 -7.37 -5.09 -8.69
N TYR A 120 -6.84 -6.06 -7.93
CA TYR A 120 -7.22 -6.28 -6.54
C TYR A 120 -6.86 -5.07 -5.67
N ALA A 121 -5.66 -4.49 -5.83
CA ALA A 121 -5.22 -3.27 -5.14
C ALA A 121 -6.12 -2.07 -5.43
N LYS A 122 -6.68 -1.98 -6.65
CA LYS A 122 -7.65 -0.94 -7.03
C LYS A 122 -9.06 -1.14 -6.45
N GLY A 123 -9.29 -2.26 -5.76
CA GLY A 123 -10.55 -2.53 -5.05
C GLY A 123 -11.53 -3.43 -5.79
N MET A 124 -11.14 -4.01 -6.93
CA MET A 124 -12.00 -4.95 -7.65
C MET A 124 -12.26 -6.21 -6.80
N THR A 125 -13.46 -6.77 -6.91
CA THR A 125 -13.76 -8.07 -6.26
C THR A 125 -13.10 -9.21 -7.03
N THR A 126 -12.92 -10.37 -6.39
CA THR A 126 -12.35 -11.54 -7.06
C THR A 126 -13.24 -12.03 -8.22
N ARG A 127 -14.55 -11.77 -8.15
CA ARG A 127 -15.50 -12.04 -9.24
C ARG A 127 -15.36 -11.02 -10.37
N ASP A 128 -15.25 -9.74 -10.06
CA ASP A 128 -15.05 -8.71 -11.09
C ASP A 128 -13.73 -8.93 -11.84
N ILE A 129 -12.67 -9.36 -11.14
CA ILE A 129 -11.38 -9.70 -11.77
C ILE A 129 -11.53 -10.92 -12.68
N SER A 130 -12.25 -11.95 -12.24
CA SER A 130 -12.54 -13.15 -13.05
C SER A 130 -13.29 -12.79 -14.34
N GLU A 131 -14.35 -11.99 -14.23
CA GLU A 131 -15.12 -11.51 -15.38
C GLU A 131 -14.27 -10.61 -16.30
N HIS A 132 -13.40 -9.78 -15.73
CA HIS A 132 -12.49 -8.92 -16.49
C HIS A 132 -11.44 -9.73 -17.26
N LEU A 133 -10.83 -10.73 -16.62
CA LEU A 133 -9.87 -11.62 -17.26
C LEU A 133 -10.50 -12.42 -18.40
N LYS A 134 -11.73 -12.90 -18.20
CA LYS A 134 -12.47 -13.63 -19.23
C LYS A 134 -12.85 -12.74 -20.41
N SER A 135 -13.32 -11.51 -20.15
CA SER A 135 -13.79 -10.59 -21.21
C SER A 135 -12.66 -9.95 -22.01
N VAL A 136 -11.54 -9.61 -21.37
CA VAL A 136 -10.43 -8.89 -22.04
C VAL A 136 -9.37 -9.84 -22.56
N TYR A 137 -9.04 -10.89 -21.80
CA TYR A 137 -7.93 -11.79 -22.13
C TYR A 137 -8.39 -13.20 -22.54
N GLY A 138 -9.70 -13.49 -22.53
CA GLY A 138 -10.23 -14.82 -22.81
C GLY A 138 -9.83 -15.87 -21.78
N VAL A 139 -9.33 -15.46 -20.62
CA VAL A 139 -8.79 -16.36 -19.59
C VAL A 139 -9.90 -16.75 -18.61
N ASP A 140 -10.18 -18.04 -18.50
CA ASP A 140 -11.12 -18.56 -17.50
C ASP A 140 -10.41 -18.75 -16.14
N ALA A 141 -10.31 -17.66 -15.37
CA ALA A 141 -9.74 -17.68 -14.04
C ALA A 141 -10.86 -17.63 -12.99
N SER A 142 -10.99 -18.67 -12.17
CA SER A 142 -11.99 -18.69 -11.10
C SER A 142 -11.66 -17.69 -9.98
N ALA A 143 -12.68 -17.25 -9.23
CA ALA A 143 -12.48 -16.39 -8.06
C ALA A 143 -11.57 -17.04 -6.99
N GLU A 144 -11.54 -18.37 -6.92
CA GLU A 144 -10.64 -19.12 -6.04
C GLU A 144 -9.19 -19.05 -6.53
N MET A 145 -8.96 -19.19 -7.84
CA MET A 145 -7.65 -19.03 -8.45
C MET A 145 -7.08 -17.63 -8.19
N ILE A 146 -7.91 -16.60 -8.34
CA ILE A 146 -7.54 -15.21 -8.02
C ILE A 146 -7.21 -15.05 -6.54
N SER A 147 -7.98 -15.67 -5.63
CA SER A 147 -7.62 -15.65 -4.20
C SER A 147 -6.24 -16.26 -3.97
N LYS A 148 -5.97 -17.45 -4.52
CA LYS A 148 -4.68 -18.14 -4.39
C LYS A 148 -3.51 -17.32 -4.95
N MET A 149 -3.70 -16.65 -6.10
CA MET A 149 -2.70 -15.74 -6.67
C MET A 149 -2.42 -14.59 -5.70
N THR A 150 -3.46 -13.94 -5.18
CA THR A 150 -3.28 -12.82 -4.26
C THR A 150 -2.69 -13.25 -2.91
N ASP A 151 -2.92 -14.48 -2.44
CA ASP A 151 -2.38 -14.99 -1.17
C ASP A 151 -0.85 -15.08 -1.16
N ARG A 152 -0.21 -15.16 -2.34
CA ARG A 152 1.26 -15.14 -2.47
C ARG A 152 1.90 -13.84 -1.97
N ILE A 153 1.13 -12.74 -1.86
CA ILE A 153 1.65 -11.49 -1.30
C ILE A 153 1.70 -11.49 0.23
N LEU A 154 1.01 -12.41 0.92
CA LEU A 154 0.93 -12.40 2.38
C LEU A 154 2.31 -12.53 3.06
N PRO A 155 3.22 -13.43 2.64
CA PRO A 155 4.57 -13.49 3.20
C PRO A 155 5.32 -12.16 3.03
N ILE A 156 5.25 -11.54 1.84
CA ILE A 156 5.88 -10.25 1.54
C ILE A 156 5.29 -9.14 2.40
N ALA A 157 3.98 -9.13 2.60
CA ALA A 157 3.29 -8.17 3.45
C ALA A 157 3.70 -8.32 4.93
N LYS A 158 3.88 -9.56 5.40
CA LYS A 158 4.34 -9.85 6.76
C LYS A 158 5.83 -9.49 6.94
N GLU A 159 6.66 -9.73 5.95
CA GLU A 159 8.06 -9.28 5.94
C GLU A 159 8.12 -7.75 5.99
N TRP A 160 7.34 -7.06 5.16
CA TRP A 160 7.21 -5.61 5.18
C TRP A 160 6.74 -5.06 6.54
N GLN A 161 5.82 -5.77 7.21
CA GLN A 161 5.33 -5.38 8.54
C GLN A 161 6.44 -5.49 9.60
N ASN A 162 7.40 -6.40 9.44
CA ASN A 162 8.50 -6.62 10.39
C ASN A 162 9.82 -5.97 9.95
N ARG A 163 9.84 -5.24 8.83
CA ARG A 163 11.06 -4.62 8.30
C ARG A 163 11.68 -3.64 9.30
N PRO A 164 13.01 -3.46 9.30
CA PRO A 164 13.66 -2.45 10.12
C PRO A 164 13.15 -1.04 9.76
N LEU A 165 13.05 -0.18 10.77
CA LEU A 165 12.65 1.22 10.67
C LEU A 165 13.84 2.14 10.96
N ASP A 166 13.72 3.40 10.57
CA ASP A 166 14.76 4.40 10.86
C ASP A 166 14.80 4.71 12.36
N ARG A 167 15.96 5.15 12.84
CA ARG A 167 16.19 5.40 14.27
C ARG A 167 15.31 6.52 14.81
N LYS A 168 15.07 7.57 14.02
CA LYS A 168 14.38 8.79 14.48
C LYS A 168 13.34 9.29 13.48
N TYR A 169 12.19 9.70 14.01
CA TYR A 169 11.12 10.32 13.24
C TYR A 169 10.79 11.70 13.78
N ALA A 170 10.57 12.66 12.88
CA ALA A 170 10.16 14.00 13.23
C ALA A 170 8.72 13.99 13.77
N ILE A 171 7.80 13.39 13.02
CA ILE A 171 6.38 13.36 13.40
C ILE A 171 5.80 12.00 13.03
N VAL A 172 5.07 11.38 13.95
CA VAL A 172 4.30 10.16 13.68
C VAL A 172 2.81 10.42 13.94
N PHE A 173 2.00 10.14 12.94
CA PHE A 173 0.54 10.16 13.02
C PHE A 173 0.03 8.75 13.27
N MET A 174 -0.82 8.56 14.28
CA MET A 174 -1.42 7.27 14.58
C MET A 174 -2.94 7.43 14.66
N ASP A 175 -3.65 6.56 13.94
CA ASP A 175 -5.11 6.58 13.85
C ASP A 175 -5.64 5.18 13.53
N ALA A 176 -6.94 4.97 13.75
CA ALA A 176 -7.60 3.69 13.60
C ALA A 176 -8.82 3.79 12.66
N ILE A 177 -8.93 2.84 11.72
CA ILE A 177 -10.11 2.67 10.87
C ILE A 177 -10.80 1.36 11.22
N HIS A 178 -12.13 1.39 11.28
CA HIS A 178 -12.91 0.20 11.55
C HIS A 178 -13.37 -0.50 10.27
N TYR A 179 -13.26 -1.83 10.24
CA TYR A 179 -13.71 -2.71 9.17
C TYR A 179 -14.54 -3.88 9.73
N ASN A 180 -15.43 -4.44 8.91
CA ASN A 180 -16.19 -5.63 9.29
C ASN A 180 -15.44 -6.88 8.82
N VAL A 181 -15.12 -7.77 9.76
CA VAL A 181 -14.44 -9.03 9.50
C VAL A 181 -15.24 -10.17 10.08
N ARG A 182 -15.28 -11.30 9.38
CA ARG A 182 -15.90 -12.52 9.86
C ARG A 182 -14.93 -13.23 10.82
N GLN A 183 -15.39 -13.50 12.03
CA GLN A 183 -14.64 -14.23 13.05
C GLN A 183 -15.63 -15.12 13.83
N ASP A 184 -15.29 -16.39 14.02
CA ASP A 184 -16.10 -17.36 14.78
C ASP A 184 -17.58 -17.39 14.34
N ASN A 185 -17.82 -17.37 13.03
CA ASN A 185 -19.14 -17.27 12.39
C ASN A 185 -19.95 -16.00 12.69
N ALA A 186 -19.39 -15.02 13.40
CA ALA A 186 -19.97 -13.70 13.61
C ALA A 186 -19.27 -12.63 12.75
N ILE A 187 -19.97 -11.52 12.51
CA ILE A 187 -19.38 -10.32 11.91
C ILE A 187 -18.94 -9.42 13.06
N VAL A 188 -17.63 -9.23 13.19
CA VAL A 188 -17.02 -8.40 14.22
C VAL A 188 -16.45 -7.15 13.56
N LYS A 189 -16.69 -6.00 14.20
CA LYS A 189 -16.10 -4.73 13.78
C LYS A 189 -14.70 -4.63 14.38
N LYS A 190 -13.67 -4.81 13.57
CA LYS A 190 -12.26 -4.74 13.98
C LYS A 190 -11.66 -3.37 13.68
N ALA A 191 -10.76 -2.93 14.55
CA ALA A 191 -9.97 -1.73 14.36
C ALA A 191 -8.66 -2.06 13.64
N VAL A 192 -8.36 -1.30 12.59
CA VAL A 192 -7.09 -1.33 11.89
C VAL A 192 -6.32 -0.10 12.30
N TYR A 193 -5.25 -0.32 13.05
CA TYR A 193 -4.35 0.71 13.53
C TYR A 193 -3.31 1.00 12.45
N ILE A 194 -3.06 2.27 12.18
CA ILE A 194 -2.13 2.71 11.15
C ILE A 194 -1.22 3.75 11.76
N ALA A 195 0.09 3.61 11.51
CA ALA A 195 1.09 4.60 11.87
C ALA A 195 1.79 5.13 10.60
N ILE A 196 1.77 6.45 10.40
CA ILE A 196 2.45 7.14 9.31
C ILE A 196 3.49 8.09 9.90
N GLY A 197 4.74 7.96 9.50
CA GLY A 197 5.85 8.76 10.00
C GLY A 197 6.43 9.67 8.93
N ILE A 198 6.93 10.81 9.38
CA ILE A 198 7.78 11.71 8.62
C ILE A 198 9.20 11.55 9.15
N LYS A 199 10.10 11.06 8.29
CA LYS A 199 11.53 10.94 8.58
C LYS A 199 12.19 12.31 8.71
N LEU A 200 13.37 12.38 9.31
CA LEU A 200 14.15 13.62 9.39
C LEU A 200 14.57 14.17 8.02
N ASN A 201 14.70 13.30 7.01
CA ASN A 201 14.95 13.72 5.62
C ASN A 201 13.71 14.28 4.90
N GLY A 202 12.54 14.23 5.55
CA GLY A 202 11.25 14.75 5.09
C GLY A 202 10.39 13.73 4.34
N SER A 203 10.91 12.55 3.99
CA SER A 203 10.08 11.54 3.34
C SER A 203 9.05 10.95 4.31
N LYS A 204 7.89 10.62 3.74
CA LYS A 204 6.78 10.00 4.46
C LYS A 204 6.82 8.50 4.23
N GLU A 205 6.51 7.73 5.26
CA GLU A 205 6.28 6.30 5.11
C GLU A 205 5.22 5.78 6.08
N VAL A 206 4.67 4.62 5.76
CA VAL A 206 3.78 3.89 6.67
C VAL A 206 4.64 2.96 7.51
N LEU A 207 4.72 3.21 8.82
CA LEU A 207 5.52 2.41 9.75
C LEU A 207 4.92 1.00 9.87
N GLY A 208 3.59 0.92 9.94
CA GLY A 208 2.88 -0.34 9.99
C GLY A 208 1.36 -0.19 9.94
N MET A 209 0.70 -1.32 9.75
CA MET A 209 -0.74 -1.49 9.84
C MET A 209 -1.03 -2.74 10.65
N TRP A 210 -1.91 -2.66 11.65
CA TRP A 210 -2.22 -3.77 12.54
C TRP A 210 -3.73 -3.99 12.59
N VAL A 211 -4.17 -5.22 12.35
CA VAL A 211 -5.57 -5.61 12.51
C VAL A 211 -5.77 -6.08 13.96
N GLY A 212 -6.60 -5.40 14.73
CA GLY A 212 -6.90 -5.77 16.12
C GLY A 212 -8.38 -5.72 16.46
N GLY A 213 -8.75 -6.32 17.59
CA GLY A 213 -10.14 -6.44 18.03
C GLY A 213 -10.72 -5.13 18.59
N ASN A 214 -10.19 -4.67 19.74
CA ASN A 214 -10.71 -3.50 20.45
C ASN A 214 -9.62 -2.44 20.65
N GLU A 215 -10.00 -1.18 20.40
CA GLU A 215 -9.19 0.01 20.66
C GLU A 215 -8.92 0.16 22.16
N SER A 216 -7.69 -0.16 22.57
CA SER A 216 -7.26 -0.08 23.97
C SER A 216 -5.84 0.47 24.06
N ALA A 217 -5.56 1.21 25.12
CA ALA A 217 -4.22 1.72 25.41
C ALA A 217 -3.19 0.59 25.49
N LYS A 218 -3.57 -0.58 26.00
CA LYS A 218 -2.71 -1.78 26.07
C LYS A 218 -2.32 -2.28 24.67
N TYR A 219 -3.24 -2.25 23.71
CA TYR A 219 -2.95 -2.67 22.34
C TYR A 219 -1.99 -1.69 21.66
N TRP A 220 -2.23 -0.39 21.84
CA TRP A 220 -1.33 0.66 21.37
C TRP A 220 0.07 0.56 21.98
N LEU A 221 0.18 0.23 23.27
CA LEU A 221 1.46 -0.03 23.92
C LEU A 221 2.21 -1.19 23.25
N GLY A 222 1.50 -2.25 22.85
CA GLY A 222 2.08 -3.35 22.06
C GLY A 222 2.64 -2.88 20.71
N ILE A 223 1.86 -2.08 19.97
CA ILE A 223 2.29 -1.49 18.69
C ILE A 223 3.52 -0.60 18.87
N LEU A 224 3.54 0.25 19.90
CA LEU A 224 4.67 1.15 20.16
C LEU A 224 5.95 0.37 20.49
N ASN A 225 5.85 -0.71 21.27
CA ASN A 225 6.97 -1.61 21.54
C ASN A 225 7.45 -2.35 20.29
N GLU A 226 6.53 -2.76 19.40
CA GLU A 226 6.92 -3.36 18.12
C GLU A 226 7.68 -2.36 17.24
N ILE A 227 7.20 -1.12 17.13
CA ILE A 227 7.90 -0.04 16.40
C ILE A 227 9.29 0.18 17.00
N LYS A 228 9.42 0.19 18.33
CA LYS A 228 10.72 0.32 19.02
C LYS A 228 11.65 -0.86 18.71
N ASN A 229 11.14 -2.09 18.78
CA ASN A 229 11.91 -3.30 18.48
C ASN A 229 12.37 -3.37 17.01
N ARG A 230 11.69 -2.66 16.11
CA ARG A 230 12.08 -2.54 14.70
C ARG A 230 13.16 -1.49 14.45
N GLY A 231 13.63 -0.78 15.48
CA GLY A 231 14.78 0.13 15.40
C GLY A 231 14.49 1.58 15.73
N VAL A 232 13.23 1.96 16.00
CA VAL A 232 12.89 3.35 16.34
C VAL A 232 13.32 3.65 17.77
N GLU A 233 14.30 4.54 17.91
CA GLU A 233 14.85 4.97 19.18
C GLU A 233 14.11 6.18 19.74
N ASP A 234 13.79 7.15 18.87
CA ASP A 234 13.18 8.41 19.30
C ASP A 234 12.17 8.98 18.30
N ILE A 235 11.12 9.60 18.84
CA ILE A 235 10.07 10.27 18.07
C ILE A 235 9.86 11.66 18.68
N MET A 236 10.01 12.70 17.87
CA MET A 236 9.93 14.08 18.39
C MET A 236 8.48 14.44 18.74
N ILE A 237 7.56 14.21 17.81
CA ILE A 237 6.14 14.52 17.98
C ILE A 237 5.28 13.32 17.58
N ILE A 238 4.33 12.94 18.43
CA ILE A 238 3.28 11.97 18.10
C ILE A 238 1.93 12.69 18.07
N SER A 239 1.26 12.62 16.92
CA SER A 239 -0.10 13.15 16.73
C SER A 239 -1.12 12.01 16.75
N VAL A 240 -1.99 12.02 17.77
CA VAL A 240 -2.92 10.91 18.05
C VAL A 240 -4.35 11.38 18.25
N ASP A 241 -5.31 10.46 18.08
CA ASP A 241 -6.63 10.66 18.66
C ASP A 241 -6.55 10.51 20.18
N GLY A 242 -7.46 11.19 20.87
CA GLY A 242 -7.45 11.31 22.31
C GLY A 242 -8.14 10.15 23.03
N LEU A 243 -7.64 8.94 22.80
CA LEU A 243 -8.03 7.74 23.51
C LEU A 243 -7.50 7.78 24.95
N THR A 244 -8.35 7.42 25.92
CA THR A 244 -7.96 7.36 27.33
C THR A 244 -6.78 6.39 27.55
N GLY A 245 -5.75 6.85 28.27
CA GLY A 245 -4.54 6.07 28.58
C GLY A 245 -3.54 5.92 27.43
N PHE A 246 -3.83 6.47 26.25
CA PHE A 246 -2.89 6.40 25.12
C PHE A 246 -1.67 7.27 25.33
N GLY A 247 -1.84 8.46 25.93
CA GLY A 247 -0.71 9.33 26.27
C GLY A 247 0.28 8.67 27.23
N ASP A 248 -0.23 7.98 28.25
CA ASP A 248 0.60 7.22 29.20
C ASP A 248 1.34 6.08 28.50
N ALA A 249 0.68 5.38 27.57
CA ALA A 249 1.31 4.33 26.77
C ALA A 249 2.44 4.85 25.86
N ILE A 250 2.28 6.07 25.30
CA ILE A 250 3.32 6.73 24.51
C ILE A 250 4.52 7.04 25.40
N HIS A 251 4.32 7.74 26.52
CA HIS A 251 5.41 8.11 27.42
C HIS A 251 6.09 6.90 28.08
N ALA A 252 5.40 5.76 28.22
CA ALA A 252 6.02 4.53 28.69
C ALA A 252 7.09 3.98 27.72
N VAL A 253 6.93 4.19 26.41
CA VAL A 253 7.85 3.68 25.37
C VAL A 253 8.84 4.75 24.92
N TYR A 254 8.34 5.97 24.71
CA TYR A 254 9.05 7.16 24.25
C TYR A 254 8.80 8.33 25.24
N PRO A 255 9.55 8.40 26.35
CA PRO A 255 9.28 9.34 27.44
C PRO A 255 9.42 10.81 27.01
N ASN A 256 10.33 11.10 26.09
CA ASN A 256 10.66 12.46 25.65
C ASN A 256 9.74 12.97 24.52
N THR A 257 8.85 12.14 23.97
CA THR A 257 8.01 12.53 22.85
C THR A 257 6.98 13.58 23.26
N GLU A 258 6.83 14.62 22.45
CA GLU A 258 5.72 15.55 22.61
C GLU A 258 4.44 15.00 21.98
N ILE A 259 3.35 14.98 22.75
CA ILE A 259 2.06 14.46 22.29
C ILE A 259 1.19 15.62 21.83
N GLN A 260 0.81 15.60 20.56
CA GLN A 260 -0.24 16.45 20.02
C GLN A 260 -1.54 15.65 19.91
N ARG A 261 -2.61 16.13 20.54
CA ARG A 261 -3.96 15.64 20.25
C ARG A 261 -4.43 16.19 18.90
N CYS A 262 -4.89 15.32 18.04
CA CYS A 262 -5.34 15.69 16.69
C CYS A 262 -6.52 16.68 16.74
N ILE A 263 -6.29 17.90 16.25
CA ILE A 263 -7.30 18.96 16.24
C ILE A 263 -8.51 18.57 15.37
N VAL A 264 -8.30 17.87 14.26
CA VAL A 264 -9.43 17.47 13.41
C VAL A 264 -10.30 16.40 14.08
N HIS A 265 -9.71 15.47 14.82
CA HIS A 265 -10.50 14.53 15.64
C HIS A 265 -11.25 15.27 16.75
N GLN A 266 -10.63 16.27 17.38
CA GLN A 266 -11.28 17.12 18.38
C GLN A 266 -12.46 17.91 17.79
N ILE A 267 -12.29 18.55 16.62
CA ILE A 267 -13.36 19.25 15.90
C ILE A 267 -14.50 18.29 15.57
N ARG A 268 -14.19 17.12 14.99
CA ARG A 268 -15.20 16.11 14.67
C ARG A 268 -15.96 15.66 15.91
N TYR A 269 -15.26 15.44 17.02
CA TYR A 269 -15.89 15.11 18.30
C TYR A 269 -16.86 16.20 18.75
N SER A 270 -16.44 17.47 18.76
CA SER A 270 -17.29 18.60 19.15
C SER A 270 -18.55 18.72 18.28
N THR A 271 -18.43 18.53 16.97
CA THR A 271 -19.56 18.66 16.04
C THR A 271 -20.65 17.60 16.22
N LYS A 272 -20.37 16.46 16.88
CA LYS A 272 -21.36 15.40 17.12
C LYS A 272 -22.51 15.85 18.03
N PHE A 273 -22.24 16.79 18.94
CA PHE A 273 -23.20 17.24 19.94
C PHE A 273 -23.94 18.52 19.53
N ILE A 274 -23.55 19.11 18.40
CA ILE A 274 -24.01 20.44 17.98
C ILE A 274 -25.16 20.28 17.01
N SER A 275 -26.18 21.12 17.17
CA SER A 275 -27.34 21.09 16.28
C SER A 275 -26.94 21.56 14.87
N TYR A 276 -27.60 21.01 13.84
CA TYR A 276 -27.35 21.41 12.45
C TYR A 276 -27.57 22.92 12.20
N LYS A 277 -28.46 23.57 12.96
CA LYS A 277 -28.73 25.01 12.82
C LYS A 277 -27.56 25.86 13.34
N ASP A 278 -26.88 25.38 14.38
CA ASP A 278 -25.84 26.12 15.09
C ASP A 278 -24.43 25.77 14.59
N ILE A 279 -24.24 24.62 13.94
CA ILE A 279 -22.93 24.09 13.56
C ILE A 279 -22.08 25.07 12.75
N LYS A 280 -22.70 25.83 11.83
CA LYS A 280 -21.98 26.79 10.98
C LYS A 280 -21.46 27.98 11.79
N ALA A 281 -22.28 28.49 12.71
CA ALA A 281 -21.89 29.62 13.58
C ALA A 281 -20.85 29.17 14.61
N PHE A 282 -21.07 28.02 15.24
CA PHE A 282 -20.12 27.43 16.18
C PHE A 282 -18.77 27.17 15.52
N MET A 283 -18.74 26.58 14.32
CA MET A 283 -17.48 26.30 13.61
C MET A 283 -16.70 27.56 13.21
N ARG A 284 -17.40 28.68 12.95
CA ARG A 284 -16.74 29.96 12.70
C ARG A 284 -16.05 30.45 13.96
N ASP A 285 -16.76 30.43 15.10
CA ASP A 285 -16.19 30.90 16.36
C ASP A 285 -15.07 29.94 16.86
N LEU A 286 -15.23 28.62 16.69
CA LEU A 286 -14.20 27.62 17.01
C LEU A 286 -12.93 27.79 16.17
N LYS A 287 -13.05 28.32 14.95
CA LYS A 287 -11.92 28.55 14.05
C LYS A 287 -10.94 29.57 14.62
N GLU A 288 -11.43 30.57 15.34
CA GLU A 288 -10.58 31.57 16.00
C GLU A 288 -9.68 30.91 17.06
N VAL A 289 -10.18 29.87 17.76
CA VAL A 289 -9.42 29.12 18.76
C VAL A 289 -8.21 28.40 18.16
N TYR A 290 -8.40 27.56 17.14
CA TYR A 290 -7.31 26.73 16.60
C TYR A 290 -6.49 27.41 15.49
N GLN A 291 -6.89 28.59 15.01
CA GLN A 291 -6.09 29.40 14.07
C GLN A 291 -5.40 30.59 14.72
N ALA A 292 -5.55 30.75 16.04
CA ALA A 292 -4.85 31.77 16.80
C ALA A 292 -3.33 31.73 16.57
N LEU A 293 -2.68 32.89 16.71
CA LEU A 293 -1.23 33.02 16.53
C LEU A 293 -0.44 32.55 17.75
N THR A 294 -1.00 32.70 18.94
CA THR A 294 -0.36 32.31 20.20
C THR A 294 -1.34 31.56 21.08
N GLU A 295 -0.81 30.83 22.06
CA GLU A 295 -1.63 30.07 23.01
C GLU A 295 -2.51 31.00 23.86
N GLU A 296 -2.03 32.19 24.22
CA GLU A 296 -2.79 33.16 25.02
C GLU A 296 -4.03 33.66 24.27
N ILE A 297 -3.87 33.98 22.97
CA ILE A 297 -5.00 34.38 22.12
C ILE A 297 -5.97 33.20 21.98
N ALA A 298 -5.46 31.99 21.78
CA ALA A 298 -6.28 30.79 21.64
C ALA A 298 -7.13 30.52 22.89
N LEU A 299 -6.57 30.76 24.09
CA LEU A 299 -7.28 30.65 25.36
C LEU A 299 -8.36 31.72 25.51
N GLN A 300 -8.08 32.97 25.13
CA GLN A 300 -9.07 34.05 25.14
C GLN A 300 -10.25 33.74 24.21
N GLU A 301 -9.96 33.24 23.00
CA GLU A 301 -11.01 32.81 22.07
C GLU A 301 -11.79 31.60 22.59
N LEU A 302 -11.13 30.70 23.34
CA LEU A 302 -11.81 29.58 23.99
C LEU A 302 -12.74 30.06 25.12
N ASP A 303 -12.33 31.08 25.88
CA ASP A 303 -13.17 31.74 26.90
C ASP A 303 -14.40 32.39 26.24
N ALA A 304 -14.22 33.12 25.15
CA ALA A 304 -15.32 33.73 24.39
C ALA A 304 -16.27 32.68 23.78
N LEU A 305 -15.72 31.55 23.31
CA LEU A 305 -16.51 30.43 22.82
C LEU A 305 -17.34 29.80 23.94
N GLU A 306 -16.78 29.65 25.13
CA GLU A 306 -17.47 29.15 26.32
C GLU A 306 -18.58 30.08 26.79
N GLU A 307 -18.35 31.39 26.82
CA GLU A 307 -19.38 32.37 27.18
C GLU A 307 -20.59 32.26 26.25
N LYS A 308 -20.35 32.13 24.95
CA LYS A 308 -21.40 32.10 23.93
C LYS A 308 -22.12 30.75 23.84
N TRP A 309 -21.39 29.65 23.91
CA TRP A 309 -21.91 28.31 23.59
C TRP A 309 -21.91 27.34 24.78
N GLY A 310 -21.22 27.65 25.88
CA GLY A 310 -21.05 26.76 27.02
C GLY A 310 -22.36 26.36 27.71
N SER A 311 -23.34 27.27 27.75
CA SER A 311 -24.69 26.96 28.29
C SER A 311 -25.45 25.93 27.44
N LYS A 312 -25.25 25.95 26.12
CA LYS A 312 -25.98 25.10 25.16
C LYS A 312 -25.24 23.81 24.84
N TYR A 313 -23.91 23.84 24.80
CA TYR A 313 -23.05 22.73 24.43
C TYR A 313 -21.90 22.50 25.44
N PRO A 314 -22.23 22.28 26.73
CA PRO A 314 -21.22 22.17 27.79
C PRO A 314 -20.22 21.04 27.55
N SER A 315 -20.68 19.90 27.05
CA SER A 315 -19.81 18.74 26.75
C SER A 315 -18.76 19.04 25.68
N SER A 316 -19.10 19.84 24.66
CA SER A 316 -18.16 20.22 23.62
C SER A 316 -17.07 21.12 24.19
N ILE A 317 -17.44 22.15 24.95
CA ILE A 317 -16.49 23.08 25.57
C ILE A 317 -15.60 22.38 26.60
N ALA A 318 -16.19 21.59 27.50
CA ALA A 318 -15.45 20.82 28.50
C ALA A 318 -14.41 19.88 27.85
N SER A 319 -14.73 19.30 26.70
CA SER A 319 -13.78 18.47 25.95
C SER A 319 -12.55 19.25 25.48
N TRP A 320 -12.69 20.51 25.05
CA TRP A 320 -11.54 21.34 24.69
C TRP A 320 -10.72 21.73 25.91
N ARG A 321 -11.36 22.17 27.00
CA ARG A 321 -10.70 22.53 28.26
C ARG A 321 -9.90 21.38 28.86
N ASN A 322 -10.53 20.21 29.01
CA ASN A 322 -9.92 19.04 29.62
C ASN A 322 -8.71 18.52 28.84
N ASN A 323 -8.70 18.73 27.51
CA ASN A 323 -7.64 18.23 26.64
C ASN A 323 -6.67 19.34 26.18
N TRP A 324 -6.84 20.57 26.68
CA TRP A 324 -6.08 21.74 26.24
C TRP A 324 -4.56 21.54 26.28
N PRO A 325 -3.94 20.95 27.32
CA PRO A 325 -2.49 20.78 27.36
C PRO A 325 -1.91 20.02 26.17
N THR A 326 -2.65 19.00 25.69
CA THR A 326 -2.26 18.20 24.51
C THR A 326 -2.75 18.81 23.19
N LEU A 327 -3.78 19.66 23.22
CA LEU A 327 -4.28 20.35 22.04
C LEU A 327 -3.41 21.55 21.69
N ALA A 328 -2.86 22.24 22.68
CA ALA A 328 -2.06 23.45 22.54
C ALA A 328 -0.58 23.18 22.24
N THR A 329 -0.13 21.92 22.25
CA THR A 329 1.29 21.56 22.08
C THR A 329 1.90 22.16 20.81
N TYR A 330 1.13 22.24 19.72
CA TYR A 330 1.60 22.86 18.48
C TYR A 330 1.96 24.35 18.62
N PHE A 331 1.40 25.09 19.59
CA PHE A 331 1.73 26.52 19.79
C PHE A 331 3.19 26.75 20.17
N LYS A 332 3.87 25.75 20.74
CA LYS A 332 5.31 25.84 21.03
C LYS A 332 6.16 26.07 19.78
N TYR A 333 5.70 25.59 18.63
CA TYR A 333 6.47 25.56 17.39
C TYR A 333 6.13 26.75 16.47
N PRO A 334 7.03 27.11 15.53
CA PRO A 334 6.75 28.10 14.50
C PRO A 334 5.71 27.61 13.48
N ALA A 335 5.15 28.54 12.70
CA ALA A 335 4.04 28.31 11.78
C ALA A 335 4.29 27.17 10.77
N GLU A 336 5.53 26.98 10.34
CA GLU A 336 5.96 25.95 9.40
C GLU A 336 5.78 24.54 9.98
N ILE A 337 6.23 24.32 11.23
CA ILE A 337 6.04 23.05 11.95
C ILE A 337 4.56 22.87 12.31
N ARG A 338 3.90 23.93 12.79
CA ARG A 338 2.46 23.91 13.10
C ARG A 338 1.63 23.42 11.92
N ARG A 339 1.95 23.89 10.71
CA ARG A 339 1.25 23.48 9.50
C ARG A 339 1.35 21.97 9.28
N ILE A 340 2.50 21.35 9.52
CA ILE A 340 2.63 19.88 9.38
C ILE A 340 1.79 19.16 10.43
N ILE A 341 1.92 19.57 11.70
CA ILE A 341 1.17 18.98 12.82
C ILE A 341 -0.34 19.09 12.59
N TYR A 342 -0.79 20.28 12.17
CA TYR A 342 -2.20 20.61 11.94
C TYR A 342 -2.78 19.92 10.70
N THR A 343 -1.98 19.73 9.65
CA THR A 343 -2.45 19.09 8.41
C THR A 343 -2.53 17.57 8.57
N THR A 344 -3.60 17.12 9.23
CA THR A 344 -4.02 15.70 9.24
C THR A 344 -4.32 15.16 7.84
N ASN A 345 -4.28 16.00 6.80
CA ASN A 345 -4.48 15.66 5.40
C ASN A 345 -3.68 14.42 4.99
N SER A 346 -2.46 14.20 5.49
CA SER A 346 -1.71 12.98 5.16
C SER A 346 -2.44 11.72 5.64
N MET A 347 -2.84 11.69 6.92
CA MET A 347 -3.56 10.55 7.51
C MET A 347 -4.97 10.42 6.94
N GLU A 348 -5.70 11.54 6.82
CA GLU A 348 -7.07 11.53 6.29
C GLU A 348 -7.15 11.15 4.82
N ASN A 349 -6.21 11.62 4.00
CA ASN A 349 -6.13 11.24 2.60
C ASN A 349 -5.78 9.75 2.47
N PHE A 350 -4.85 9.25 3.28
CA PHE A 350 -4.52 7.83 3.33
C PHE A 350 -5.74 6.99 3.71
N ASN A 351 -6.42 7.34 4.80
CA ASN A 351 -7.63 6.69 5.27
C ASN A 351 -8.77 6.73 4.25
N ARG A 352 -8.95 7.88 3.57
CA ARG A 352 -9.93 8.04 2.49
C ARG A 352 -9.61 7.11 1.32
N GLN A 353 -8.34 7.00 0.93
CA GLN A 353 -7.93 6.10 -0.16
C GLN A 353 -8.12 4.63 0.21
N LEU A 354 -7.80 4.23 1.44
CA LEU A 354 -8.11 2.89 1.94
C LEU A 354 -9.62 2.62 1.88
N ARG A 355 -10.45 3.53 2.39
CA ARG A 355 -11.92 3.40 2.34
C ARG A 355 -12.46 3.32 0.91
N LYS A 356 -11.84 4.04 -0.04
CA LYS A 356 -12.24 4.02 -1.45
C LYS A 356 -12.08 2.62 -2.05
N VAL A 357 -10.94 1.98 -1.85
CA VAL A 357 -10.66 0.66 -2.44
C VAL A 357 -11.37 -0.47 -1.70
N THR A 358 -11.67 -0.30 -0.41
CA THR A 358 -12.43 -1.31 0.35
C THR A 358 -13.94 -1.16 0.23
N LYS A 359 -14.46 -0.08 -0.40
CA LYS A 359 -15.91 0.21 -0.43
C LYS A 359 -16.74 -0.93 -1.03
N ALA A 360 -16.21 -1.63 -2.03
CA ALA A 360 -16.88 -2.76 -2.68
C ALA A 360 -16.87 -4.04 -1.84
N LYS A 361 -15.99 -4.14 -0.83
CA LYS A 361 -15.82 -5.31 0.05
C LYS A 361 -16.38 -4.99 1.43
N THR A 362 -17.67 -5.20 1.61
CA THR A 362 -18.39 -4.83 2.86
C THR A 362 -18.00 -5.67 4.06
N ILE A 363 -17.62 -6.94 3.85
CA ILE A 363 -17.23 -7.91 4.88
C ILE A 363 -16.00 -8.68 4.40
N PHE A 364 -14.96 -8.73 5.22
CA PHE A 364 -13.77 -9.54 4.96
C PHE A 364 -13.90 -10.93 5.60
N PRO A 365 -13.46 -12.01 4.92
CA PRO A 365 -13.60 -13.37 5.44
C PRO A 365 -12.63 -13.69 6.59
N THR A 366 -11.45 -13.06 6.61
CA THR A 366 -10.40 -13.26 7.62
C THR A 366 -9.61 -11.97 7.84
N ASP A 367 -8.86 -11.90 8.94
CA ASP A 367 -7.93 -10.80 9.22
C ASP A 367 -6.84 -10.71 8.15
N ASP A 368 -6.30 -11.84 7.69
CA ASP A 368 -5.31 -11.90 6.63
C ASP A 368 -5.85 -11.34 5.30
N ALA A 369 -7.12 -11.61 4.96
CA ALA A 369 -7.73 -11.05 3.76
C ALA A 369 -7.89 -9.53 3.84
N LEU A 370 -8.23 -9.00 5.03
CA LEU A 370 -8.26 -7.56 5.27
C LEU A 370 -6.86 -6.97 5.17
N PHE A 371 -5.88 -7.54 5.88
CA PHE A 371 -4.50 -7.07 5.89
C PHE A 371 -3.88 -7.06 4.48
N LYS A 372 -4.06 -8.14 3.72
CA LYS A 372 -3.64 -8.24 2.31
C LYS A 372 -4.16 -7.10 1.46
N MET A 373 -5.46 -6.82 1.54
CA MET A 373 -6.09 -5.75 0.78
C MET A 373 -5.53 -4.39 1.16
N LEU A 374 -5.35 -4.14 2.46
CA LEU A 374 -4.81 -2.88 2.98
C LEU A 374 -3.35 -2.70 2.59
N TYR A 375 -2.54 -3.76 2.63
CA TYR A 375 -1.15 -3.75 2.18
C TYR A 375 -1.05 -3.37 0.70
N LEU A 376 -1.81 -4.04 -0.16
CA LEU A 376 -1.83 -3.75 -1.59
C LEU A 376 -2.30 -2.32 -1.88
N ALA A 377 -3.34 -1.86 -1.19
CA ALA A 377 -3.79 -0.47 -1.27
C ALA A 377 -2.69 0.52 -0.84
N MET A 378 -2.04 0.25 0.30
CA MET A 378 -0.97 1.07 0.84
C MET A 378 0.20 1.19 -0.14
N THR A 379 0.63 0.09 -0.77
CA THR A 379 1.71 0.13 -1.77
C THR A 379 1.35 1.00 -2.98
N ASP A 380 0.09 0.95 -3.45
CA ASP A 380 -0.36 1.81 -4.56
C ASP A 380 -0.47 3.29 -4.16
N ILE A 381 -0.89 3.58 -2.92
CA ILE A 381 -1.00 4.94 -2.40
C ILE A 381 0.38 5.57 -2.23
N THR A 382 1.32 4.83 -1.63
CA THR A 382 2.67 5.31 -1.28
C THR A 382 3.58 5.47 -2.48
N LYS A 383 3.32 4.80 -3.62
CA LYS A 383 4.00 5.10 -4.90
C LYS A 383 3.94 6.56 -5.31
N LYS A 384 2.90 7.29 -4.89
CA LYS A 384 2.70 8.72 -5.20
C LYS A 384 3.32 9.64 -4.15
N TRP A 385 3.91 9.11 -3.09
CA TRP A 385 4.56 9.91 -2.05
C TRP A 385 5.98 10.26 -2.51
N GLU A 386 6.04 11.08 -3.55
CA GLU A 386 7.28 11.59 -4.10
C GLU A 386 7.57 12.99 -3.53
N GLY A 387 8.84 13.24 -3.23
CA GLY A 387 9.32 14.54 -2.77
C GLY A 387 9.19 14.80 -1.26
N LYS A 388 9.71 15.96 -0.85
CA LYS A 388 9.72 16.43 0.54
C LYS A 388 8.54 17.38 0.78
N PRO A 389 8.03 17.49 2.03
CA PRO A 389 7.12 18.55 2.43
C PRO A 389 7.67 19.92 2.02
N TRP A 390 6.75 20.85 1.76
CA TRP A 390 7.11 22.21 1.41
C TRP A 390 7.96 22.85 2.52
N ASN A 391 9.04 23.53 2.13
CA ASN A 391 10.02 24.15 3.04
C ASN A 391 10.63 23.21 4.09
N TRP A 392 10.80 21.92 3.77
CA TRP A 392 11.34 20.95 4.73
C TRP A 392 12.70 21.34 5.33
N VAL A 393 13.59 22.00 4.56
CA VAL A 393 14.91 22.41 5.06
C VAL A 393 14.79 23.38 6.24
N GLN A 394 13.93 24.40 6.12
CA GLN A 394 13.67 25.37 7.19
C GLN A 394 13.01 24.69 8.39
N ILE A 395 12.08 23.77 8.13
CA ILE A 395 11.40 23.00 9.17
C ILE A 395 12.39 22.15 9.95
N LEU A 396 13.32 21.52 9.24
CA LEU A 396 14.35 20.68 9.85
C LEU A 396 15.29 21.51 10.74
N GLU A 397 15.74 22.69 10.29
CA GLU A 397 16.53 23.61 11.13
C GLU A 397 15.80 23.98 12.43
N GLN A 398 14.50 24.27 12.33
CA GLN A 398 13.68 24.54 13.52
C GLN A 398 13.58 23.30 14.42
N LEU A 399 13.36 22.12 13.85
CA LEU A 399 13.36 20.87 14.64
C LEU A 399 14.68 20.63 15.38
N PHE A 400 15.83 20.96 14.76
CA PHE A 400 17.14 20.88 15.43
C PHE A 400 17.22 21.79 16.66
N ILE A 401 16.64 23.00 16.60
CA ILE A 401 16.62 23.95 17.71
C ILE A 401 15.69 23.46 18.83
N TYR A 402 14.47 23.06 18.49
CA TYR A 402 13.47 22.65 19.49
C TYR A 402 13.78 21.30 20.14
N PHE A 403 14.48 20.41 19.44
CA PHE A 403 14.85 19.09 19.90
C PHE A 403 16.38 18.95 20.01
N GLU A 404 17.04 20.00 20.49
CA GLU A 404 18.48 20.04 20.71
C GLU A 404 18.94 18.82 21.54
N GLY A 405 20.04 18.18 21.13
CA GLY A 405 20.58 16.98 21.77
C GLY A 405 19.83 15.68 21.45
N ARG A 406 18.64 15.76 20.83
CA ARG A 406 17.89 14.57 20.37
C ARG A 406 18.07 14.31 18.89
N ILE A 407 18.25 15.35 18.07
CA ILE A 407 18.54 15.24 16.64
C ILE A 407 20.01 15.60 16.41
N THR A 408 20.75 14.70 15.77
CA THR A 408 22.14 14.90 15.37
C THR A 408 22.29 14.88 13.86
N GLN A 409 23.39 15.42 13.35
CA GLN A 409 23.64 15.47 11.90
C GLN A 409 23.84 14.06 11.30
N GLU A 410 24.26 13.09 12.11
CA GLU A 410 24.37 11.68 11.72
C GLU A 410 23.01 11.05 11.46
N ASP A 411 21.92 11.54 12.08
CA ASP A 411 20.57 11.00 11.89
C ASP A 411 19.93 11.39 10.53
N LEU A 412 20.62 12.21 9.73
CA LEU A 412 20.16 12.62 8.40
C LEU A 412 20.66 11.70 7.28
N TYR A 413 21.62 10.82 7.57
CA TYR A 413 22.26 9.87 6.66
C TYR A 413 21.91 8.45 7.06
#